data_AF-A0A0Q5HSY5-F1
#
_entry.id   AF-A0A0Q5HSY5-F1
#
_cell.length_a   1.000
_cell.length_b   1.000
_cell.length_c   1.000
_cell.angle_alpha   90.00
_cell.angle_beta   90.00
_cell.angle_gamma   90.00
#
_symmetry.space_group_name_H-M   'P 1'
#
loop_
_entity.id
_entity.type
_entity.pdbx_description
1 polymer ?
#
loop_
_entity_poly.entity_id
_entity_poly.type
_entity_poly.pdbx_seq_one_letter_code
_entity_poly.pdbx_strand_id
1 'polypeptide(L)'
;MPRSVAIGKLGAAFAQAHAARDWERLNTLALALGPQLAQLGQRGAWNRDELAALTQLRTAHDAAAAACGEALDTLGARLADMRNNKDGWIAYALSSDTDFAGHQE
;
A
#
# COMPACT_ATOMS: atom_id res chain seq x y z
N MET A 1 31.74 3.48 1.34
CA MET A 1 30.82 2.43 1.80
C MET A 1 30.69 1.35 0.73
N PRO A 2 30.63 0.05 1.08
CA PRO A 2 30.35 -1.03 0.13
C PRO A 2 28.93 -0.90 -0.46
N ARG A 3 28.72 -1.21 -1.75
CA ARG A 3 27.40 -1.13 -2.40
C ARG A 3 26.37 -2.05 -1.74
N SER A 4 26.78 -3.24 -1.31
CA SER A 4 25.93 -4.20 -0.58
C SER A 4 25.36 -3.60 0.71
N VAL A 5 26.15 -2.83 1.45
CA VAL A 5 25.68 -2.12 2.66
C VAL A 5 24.68 -1.01 2.31
N ALA A 6 24.89 -0.29 1.20
CA ALA A 6 23.94 0.72 0.75
C ALA A 6 22.59 0.09 0.35
N ILE A 7 22.62 -1.02 -0.40
CA ILE A 7 21.42 -1.77 -0.79
C ILE A 7 20.71 -2.34 0.45
N GLY A 8 21.46 -2.91 1.40
CA GLY A 8 20.90 -3.41 2.65
C GLY A 8 20.22 -2.33 3.49
N LYS A 9 20.77 -1.11 3.52
CA LYS A 9 20.13 0.04 4.18
C LYS A 9 18.80 0.43 3.53
N LEU A 10 18.72 0.37 2.19
CA LEU A 10 17.46 0.59 1.48
C LEU A 10 16.43 -0.49 1.85
N GLY A 11 16.84 -1.76 1.87
CA GLY A 11 15.96 -2.86 2.29
C GLY A 11 15.43 -2.68 3.71
N ALA A 12 16.30 -2.30 4.65
CA ALA A 12 15.91 -2.01 6.03
C ALA A 12 14.94 -0.82 6.14
N ALA A 13 15.12 0.23 5.32
CA ALA A 13 14.23 1.38 5.30
C ALA A 13 12.82 1.00 4.80
N PHE A 14 12.73 0.15 3.77
CA PHE A 14 11.46 -0.41 3.30
C PHE A 14 10.78 -1.26 4.39
N ALA A 15 11.53 -2.14 5.04
CA ALA A 15 10.99 -2.99 6.10
C ALA A 15 10.47 -2.17 7.29
N GLN A 16 11.18 -1.10 7.70
CA GLN A 16 10.72 -0.20 8.76
C GLN A 16 9.47 0.58 8.36
N ALA A 17 9.44 1.17 7.16
CA ALA A 17 8.28 1.92 6.68
C ALA A 17 7.05 1.01 6.53
N HIS A 18 7.26 -0.22 6.06
CA HIS A 18 6.23 -1.27 6.00
C HIS A 18 5.70 -1.65 7.39
N ALA A 19 6.59 -1.92 8.36
CA ALA A 19 6.18 -2.26 9.73
C ALA A 19 5.41 -1.12 10.42
N ALA A 20 5.78 0.13 10.14
CA ALA A 20 5.09 1.31 10.64
C ALA A 20 3.77 1.63 9.89
N ARG A 21 3.47 0.92 8.79
CA ARG A 21 2.39 1.24 7.85
C ARG A 21 2.44 2.70 7.36
N ASP A 22 3.66 3.21 7.18
CA ASP A 22 3.93 4.57 6.74
C ASP A 22 3.90 4.63 5.20
N TRP A 23 2.69 4.77 4.66
CA TRP A 23 2.42 4.70 3.22
C TRP A 23 3.11 5.83 2.42
N GLU A 24 3.20 7.02 3.01
CA GLU A 24 3.84 8.18 2.37
C GLU A 24 5.35 7.97 2.25
N ARG A 25 5.97 7.46 3.33
CA ARG A 25 7.38 7.10 3.32
C ARG A 25 7.69 5.95 2.37
N LEU A 26 6.81 4.95 2.28
CA LEU A 26 6.93 3.87 1.29
C LEU A 26 6.90 4.40 -0.15
N ASN A 27 5.98 5.32 -0.47
CA ASN A 27 5.92 5.96 -1.79
C ASN A 27 7.21 6.73 -2.10
N THR A 28 7.69 7.54 -1.15
CA THR A 28 8.94 8.30 -1.31
C THR A 28 10.14 7.37 -1.56
N LEU A 29 10.23 6.28 -0.80
CA LEU A 29 11.28 5.27 -0.97
C LEU A 29 11.19 4.55 -2.33
N ALA A 30 9.97 4.22 -2.80
CA ALA A 30 9.74 3.57 -4.08
C ALA A 30 10.14 4.46 -5.26
N LEU A 31 9.78 5.75 -5.23
CA LEU A 31 10.15 6.72 -6.26
C LEU A 31 11.67 6.94 -6.31
N ALA A 32 12.33 6.96 -5.15
CA ALA A 32 13.78 7.14 -5.07
C ALA A 32 14.59 5.88 -5.44
N LEU A 33 13.96 4.70 -5.45
CA LEU A 33 14.63 3.41 -5.63
C LEU A 33 15.30 3.28 -7.01
N GLY A 34 14.57 3.58 -8.08
CA GLY A 34 15.05 3.50 -9.46
C GLY A 34 16.33 4.31 -9.71
N PRO A 35 16.34 5.64 -9.46
CA PRO A 35 17.54 6.46 -9.67
C PRO A 35 18.71 6.05 -8.76
N GLN A 36 18.45 5.65 -7.50
CA GLN A 36 19.50 5.20 -6.60
C GLN A 36 20.15 3.89 -7.06
N LEU A 37 19.37 2.91 -7.49
CA LEU A 37 19.89 1.66 -8.04
C LEU A 37 20.66 1.88 -9.34
N ALA A 38 20.16 2.76 -10.22
CA ALA A 38 20.87 3.13 -11.45
C ALA A 38 22.24 3.77 -11.15
N GLN A 39 22.32 4.69 -10.17
CA GLN A 39 23.59 5.28 -9.75
C GLN A 39 24.56 4.25 -9.13
N LEU A 40 24.06 3.27 -8.39
CA LEU A 40 24.89 2.19 -7.84
C LEU A 40 25.39 1.22 -8.92
N GLY A 41 24.59 1.02 -9.98
CA GLY A 41 24.93 0.17 -11.14
C GLY A 41 25.98 0.78 -12.07
N GLN A 42 26.20 2.10 -12.05
CA GLN A 42 27.25 2.76 -12.85
C GLN A 42 28.68 2.36 -12.43
N ARG A 43 28.85 1.75 -11.26
CA ARG A 43 30.15 1.33 -10.72
C ARG A 43 30.67 0.00 -11.28
N GLY A 44 30.04 -0.53 -12.32
CA GLY A 44 30.42 -1.80 -12.95
C GLY A 44 29.58 -2.99 -12.48
N ALA A 45 29.96 -4.19 -12.92
CA ALA A 45 29.21 -5.41 -12.72
C ALA A 45 28.88 -5.69 -11.23
N TRP A 46 27.72 -6.30 -11.01
CA TRP A 46 27.25 -6.72 -9.70
C TRP A 46 27.97 -7.99 -9.27
N ASN A 47 28.49 -8.01 -8.04
CA ASN A 47 29.04 -9.22 -7.43
C ASN A 47 27.93 -10.05 -6.74
N ARG A 48 28.28 -11.25 -6.30
CA ARG A 48 27.33 -12.19 -5.67
C ARG A 48 26.68 -11.62 -4.40
N ASP A 49 27.43 -10.90 -3.58
CA ASP A 49 26.93 -10.31 -2.33
C ASP A 49 25.96 -9.15 -2.60
N GLU A 50 26.24 -8.36 -3.63
CA GLU A 50 25.37 -7.28 -4.09
C GLU A 50 24.08 -7.83 -4.70
N LEU A 51 24.16 -8.92 -5.48
CA LEU A 51 22.97 -9.61 -6.00
C LEU A 51 22.11 -10.19 -4.87
N ALA A 52 22.72 -10.77 -3.84
CA ALA A 52 22.00 -11.26 -2.67
C ALA A 52 21.27 -10.10 -1.93
N ALA A 53 21.95 -8.97 -1.77
CA ALA A 53 21.33 -7.77 -1.17
C ALA A 53 20.18 -7.21 -2.03
N LEU A 54 20.31 -7.22 -3.36
CA LEU A 54 19.25 -6.80 -4.28
C LEU A 54 18.02 -7.72 -4.20
N THR A 55 18.24 -9.03 -4.08
CA THR A 55 17.14 -9.99 -3.87
C THR A 55 16.40 -9.71 -2.56
N GLN A 56 17.13 -9.45 -1.47
CA GLN A 56 16.50 -9.11 -0.18
C GLN A 56 15.70 -7.80 -0.26
N LEU A 57 16.26 -6.78 -0.91
CA LEU A 57 15.56 -5.52 -1.17
C LEU A 57 14.27 -5.74 -1.97
N ARG A 58 14.32 -6.58 -3.00
CA ARG A 58 13.14 -6.92 -3.80
C ARG A 58 12.06 -7.60 -2.96
N THR A 59 12.43 -8.58 -2.14
CA THR A 59 11.47 -9.24 -1.24
C THR A 59 10.81 -8.26 -0.28
N ALA A 60 11.57 -7.31 0.29
CA ALA A 60 11.02 -6.28 1.17
C ALA A 60 10.06 -5.32 0.44
N HIS A 61 10.39 -4.95 -0.81
CA HIS A 61 9.52 -4.14 -1.65
C HIS A 61 8.22 -4.87 -2.01
N ASP A 62 8.31 -6.13 -2.42
CA ASP A 62 7.14 -6.94 -2.80
C ASP A 62 6.21 -7.16 -1.61
N ALA A 63 6.75 -7.38 -0.40
CA ALA A 63 5.97 -7.46 0.83
C ALA A 63 5.25 -6.14 1.16
N ALA A 64 5.94 -5.00 0.98
CA ALA A 64 5.33 -3.70 1.17
C ALA A 64 4.19 -3.44 0.16
N ALA A 65 4.38 -3.82 -1.10
CA ALA A 65 3.37 -3.70 -2.15
C ALA A 65 2.12 -4.56 -1.87
N ALA A 66 2.32 -5.80 -1.42
CA ALA A 66 1.22 -6.68 -1.02
C ALA A 66 0.37 -6.07 0.11
N ALA A 67 1.02 -5.54 1.14
CA ALA A 67 0.32 -4.90 2.26
C ALA A 67 -0.41 -3.61 1.87
N CYS A 68 0.12 -2.84 0.91
CA CYS A 68 -0.63 -1.72 0.32
C CYS A 68 -1.89 -2.20 -0.40
N GLY A 69 -1.81 -3.31 -1.13
CA GLY A 69 -2.96 -3.95 -1.79
C GLY A 69 -4.04 -4.37 -0.79
N GLU A 70 -3.66 -5.09 0.26
CA GLU A 70 -4.58 -5.52 1.33
C GLU A 70 -5.24 -4.32 2.03
N ALA A 71 -4.49 -3.25 2.27
CA ALA A 71 -5.03 -2.02 2.87
C ALA A 71 -6.04 -1.33 1.94
N LEU A 72 -5.79 -1.33 0.63
CA LEU A 72 -6.71 -0.79 -0.36
C LEU A 72 -8.01 -1.61 -0.44
N ASP A 73 -7.90 -2.94 -0.47
CA ASP A 73 -9.07 -3.84 -0.48
C ASP A 73 -9.90 -3.66 0.79
N THR A 74 -9.25 -3.57 1.95
CA THR A 74 -9.91 -3.30 3.23
C THR A 74 -10.66 -1.96 3.21
N LEU A 75 -10.04 -0.91 2.65
CA LEU A 75 -10.69 0.39 2.51
C LEU A 75 -11.87 0.33 1.54
N GLY A 76 -11.73 -0.36 0.40
CA GLY A 76 -12.80 -0.57 -0.56
C GLY A 76 -14.00 -1.28 0.05
N ALA A 77 -13.77 -2.34 0.83
CA ALA A 77 -14.82 -3.05 1.55
C ALA A 77 -15.55 -2.15 2.55
N ARG A 78 -14.82 -1.30 3.30
CA ARG A 78 -15.44 -0.34 4.23
C ARG A 78 -16.27 0.72 3.52
N LEU A 79 -15.80 1.24 2.40
CA LEU A 79 -16.56 2.22 1.61
C LEU A 79 -17.84 1.60 1.02
N ALA A 80 -17.76 0.35 0.56
CA ALA A 80 -18.93 -0.39 0.08
C ALA A 80 -19.96 -0.62 1.21
N ASP A 81 -19.50 -1.02 2.40
CA ASP A 81 -20.35 -1.17 3.58
C ASP A 81 -21.05 0.14 3.96
N MET A 82 -20.31 1.26 4.04
CA MET A 82 -20.89 2.57 4.32
C MET A 82 -21.94 2.99 3.29
N ARG A 83 -21.70 2.71 2.00
CA ARG A 83 -22.66 3.01 0.93
C ARG A 83 -23.92 2.16 1.05
N ASN A 84 -23.75 0.84 1.21
CA ASN A 84 -24.88 -0.09 1.36
C ASN A 84 -25.71 0.22 2.60
N ASN A 85 -25.06 0.57 3.70
CA ASN A 85 -25.75 1.00 4.90
C ASN A 85 -26.57 2.25 4.56
N LYS A 86 -25.96 3.32 4.03
CA LYS A 86 -26.68 4.55 3.63
C LYS A 86 -27.87 4.27 2.72
N ASP A 87 -27.70 3.43 1.70
CA ASP A 87 -28.80 3.06 0.78
C ASP A 87 -29.91 2.32 1.51
N GLY A 88 -29.57 1.47 2.49
CA GLY A 88 -30.53 0.84 3.41
C GLY A 88 -31.33 1.84 4.24
N TRP A 89 -30.67 2.83 4.87
CA TRP A 89 -31.37 3.87 5.64
C TRP A 89 -32.29 4.72 4.75
N ILE A 90 -31.88 5.04 3.52
CA ILE A 90 -32.71 5.77 2.56
C ILE A 90 -33.92 4.93 2.13
N ALA A 91 -33.75 3.64 1.87
CA ALA A 91 -34.86 2.75 1.52
C ALA A 91 -35.87 2.63 2.66
N TYR A 92 -35.41 2.55 3.92
CA TYR A 92 -36.28 2.55 5.09
C TYR A 92 -37.01 3.90 5.26
N ALA A 93 -36.32 5.03 5.07
CA ALA A 93 -36.95 6.35 5.15
C ALA A 93 -38.02 6.56 4.07
N LEU A 94 -37.74 6.17 2.81
CA LEU A 94 -38.69 6.30 1.70
C LEU A 94 -39.90 5.35 1.87
N SER A 95 -39.67 4.14 2.37
CA SER A 95 -40.75 3.20 2.70
C SER A 95 -41.64 3.74 3.81
N SER A 96 -41.06 4.35 4.85
CA SER A 96 -41.84 4.98 5.93
C SER A 96 -42.67 6.17 5.44
N ASP A 97 -42.16 7.01 4.54
CA ASP A 97 -42.92 8.15 3.98
C ASP A 97 -44.11 7.69 3.12
N THR A 98 -43.94 6.57 2.42
CA THR A 98 -45.01 5.95 1.60
C THR A 98 -46.10 5.30 2.47
N ASP A 99 -45.73 4.70 3.61
CA ASP A 99 -46.67 4.13 4.60
C ASP A 99 -47.51 5.22 5.31
N PHE A 100 -46.94 6.40 5.58
CA PHE A 100 -47.69 7.52 6.15
C PHE A 100 -48.68 8.15 5.17
N ALA A 101 -48.41 8.11 3.86
CA ALA A 101 -49.31 8.61 2.82
C ALA A 101 -50.49 7.65 2.50
N GLY A 102 -50.39 6.37 2.89
CA GLY A 102 -51.43 5.37 2.66
C GLY A 102 -52.52 5.27 3.74
N HIS A 103 -52.38 6.00 4.85
CA HIS A 103 -53.28 5.93 6.01
C HIS A 103 -54.22 7.14 6.16
N GLN A 104 -54.56 7.81 5.06
CA GLN A 104 -55.57 8.87 5.03
C GLN A 104 -56.72 8.45 4.08
N GLU A 105 -57.56 7.52 4.54
CA GLU A 105 -58.90 7.26 3.98
C GLU A 105 -59.98 7.63 4.99
#